data_AF-A0A351ARP9-F1
#
_entry.id   AF-A0A351ARP9-F1
#
_cell.length_a   1.000
_cell.length_b   1.000
_cell.length_c   1.000
_cell.angle_alpha   90.00
_cell.angle_beta   90.00
_cell.angle_gamma   90.00
#
_symmetry.space_group_name_H-M   'P 1'
#
loop_
_entity.id
_entity.type
_entity.pdbx_description
1 polymer ?
#
loop_
_entity_poly.entity_id
_entity_poly.type
_entity_poly.pdbx_seq_one_letter_code
_entity_poly.pdbx_strand_id
1 'polypeptide(L)'
;RSGKVEWKLGHDTGVITVVQNNVSFMRPDANWTVRYGGVKDYEGQQAAYIYNDVADPTLSGKYTIYYVDKSEFTESGLEMDDFSFVVAESVKEEILYLIDYYAQFGYTIKFSDLLYEDSDFEIFDPMDAGDYIAFAIGFTDDGVATGHYACSEFSVTGGGGSAEGYDAWLGDWTVTRGAETDTWKISTLDKGTSYTITGIEGQSFPVTATYDAATNGIEVRAQDGLGTLSTQNYGECTVGLFGGWGESSFATGTYVIFTGTISGSTAKLAAGRVSFSDGSSYDLERVQFIATTADGKYLRISKDLTPLPTTLTKKGGSGDNPGGGGSDAYKKWLGNWSINSGAFDISLTQKVADQTINMRGWQMDQDFFEPAEVTYDSESGNIILNGNDDEPVAENVDIGADEGGCNLYYVGKFIYTGGKEYYITSGGKGAYDVATGTLQSDGSVKFTGNKFQVQDGGEFTFNRLELIAVPISDPDGGVYTFKSKPDEFPLTGVKSGTSSVKTMSLGKTEGAWVKVDKNNFKRMAFKESYELCTPYEAMPEISLRLGRKLIVK
;
A
#
# COMPACT_ATOMS: atom_id res chain seq x y z
N ARG A 1 40.83 -5.98 -29.36
CA ARG A 1 41.27 -5.03 -30.42
C ARG A 1 40.95 -3.61 -29.98
N SER A 2 41.68 -2.58 -30.41
CA SER A 2 41.26 -1.19 -30.13
C SER A 2 41.36 -0.33 -31.38
N GLY A 3 40.44 0.64 -31.49
CA GLY A 3 40.35 1.59 -32.59
C GLY A 3 40.02 2.97 -32.06
N LYS A 4 40.43 4.02 -32.78
CA LYS A 4 40.09 5.40 -32.46
C LYS A 4 39.21 5.95 -33.57
N VAL A 5 38.10 6.57 -33.19
CA VAL A 5 37.21 7.30 -34.10
C VAL A 5 37.31 8.77 -33.73
N GLU A 6 37.94 9.54 -34.59
CA GLU A 6 38.00 10.99 -34.45
C GLU A 6 36.72 11.58 -35.06
N TRP A 7 36.10 12.52 -34.36
CA TRP A 7 34.92 13.23 -34.86
C TRP A 7 35.10 14.74 -34.77
N LYS A 8 34.36 15.44 -35.63
CA LYS A 8 34.31 16.90 -35.67
C LYS A 8 32.87 17.37 -35.90
N LEU A 9 32.38 18.24 -35.01
CA LEU A 9 31.09 18.90 -35.15
C LEU A 9 31.29 20.41 -35.03
N GLY A 10 31.23 21.12 -36.15
CA GLY A 10 31.57 22.55 -36.19
C GLY A 10 33.05 22.81 -35.87
N HIS A 11 33.29 23.61 -34.82
CA HIS A 11 34.64 23.93 -34.36
C HIS A 11 35.19 22.93 -33.33
N ASP A 12 34.34 22.04 -32.80
CA ASP A 12 34.72 21.09 -31.77
C ASP A 12 35.16 19.77 -32.39
N THR A 13 36.21 19.19 -31.82
CA THR A 13 36.76 17.89 -32.19
C THR A 13 36.97 17.03 -30.97
N GLY A 14 36.71 15.73 -31.09
CA GLY A 14 36.99 14.75 -30.04
C GLY A 14 37.48 13.43 -30.63
N VAL A 15 38.04 12.58 -29.77
CA VAL A 15 38.46 11.22 -30.13
C VAL A 15 37.75 10.23 -29.23
N ILE A 16 36.98 9.33 -29.83
CA ILE A 16 36.39 8.18 -29.14
C ILE A 16 37.35 7.02 -29.30
N THR A 17 37.82 6.46 -28.19
CA THR A 17 38.60 5.22 -28.22
C THR A 17 37.67 4.05 -27.96
N VAL A 18 37.59 3.12 -28.91
CA VAL A 18 36.82 1.89 -28.80
C VAL A 18 37.77 0.74 -28.51
N VAL A 19 37.54 0.01 -27.43
CA VAL A 19 38.31 -1.19 -27.06
C VAL A 19 37.37 -2.39 -27.08
N GLN A 20 37.64 -3.33 -27.98
CA GLN A 20 37.07 -4.66 -27.99
C GLN A 20 37.90 -5.55 -27.05
N ASN A 21 37.35 -5.86 -25.87
CA ASN A 21 37.88 -6.90 -25.01
C ASN A 21 37.49 -8.29 -25.58
N ASN A 22 38.31 -9.31 -25.38
CA ASN A 22 37.90 -10.69 -25.65
C ASN A 22 37.05 -11.12 -24.45
N VAL A 23 35.74 -11.26 -24.62
CA VAL A 23 34.82 -11.35 -23.47
C VAL A 23 34.52 -12.80 -23.05
N SER A 24 34.77 -13.83 -23.86
CA SER A 24 34.40 -15.21 -23.50
C SER A 24 35.52 -16.05 -22.85
N PHE A 25 35.98 -15.69 -21.64
CA PHE A 25 36.74 -16.64 -20.79
C PHE A 25 35.91 -17.26 -19.66
N MET A 26 34.73 -16.69 -19.39
CA MET A 26 33.78 -17.24 -18.43
C MET A 26 33.05 -18.43 -19.04
N ARG A 27 32.82 -19.48 -18.25
CA ARG A 27 32.08 -20.69 -18.64
C ARG A 27 31.28 -21.23 -17.45
N PRO A 28 30.13 -21.87 -17.70
CA PRO A 28 29.38 -22.56 -16.65
C PRO A 28 30.23 -23.65 -15.98
N ASP A 29 30.20 -23.70 -14.64
CA ASP A 29 30.78 -24.77 -13.85
C ASP A 29 29.72 -25.81 -13.51
N ALA A 30 29.91 -27.04 -13.99
CA ALA A 30 28.98 -28.13 -13.76
C ALA A 30 29.00 -28.67 -12.31
N ASN A 31 29.98 -28.28 -11.50
CA ASN A 31 30.12 -28.66 -10.10
C ASN A 31 29.28 -27.76 -9.17
N TRP A 32 28.77 -26.63 -9.67
CA TRP A 32 28.02 -25.63 -8.91
C TRP A 32 26.56 -25.59 -9.33
N THR A 33 25.66 -25.48 -8.36
CA THR A 33 24.23 -25.30 -8.59
C THR A 33 23.71 -24.17 -7.72
N VAL A 34 23.44 -23.03 -8.34
CA VAL A 34 22.90 -21.85 -7.66
C VAL A 34 21.38 -21.99 -7.53
N ARG A 35 20.84 -21.66 -6.36
CA ARG A 35 19.39 -21.63 -6.15
C ARG A 35 18.97 -20.55 -5.17
N TYR A 36 17.86 -19.90 -5.48
CA TYR A 36 17.19 -19.01 -4.54
C TYR A 36 16.49 -19.82 -3.45
N GLY A 37 16.76 -19.50 -2.20
CA GLY A 37 16.24 -20.20 -1.03
C GLY A 37 15.03 -19.54 -0.37
N GLY A 38 14.53 -18.44 -0.94
CA GLY A 38 13.44 -17.66 -0.38
C GLY A 38 13.89 -16.62 0.67
N VAL A 39 12.94 -15.78 1.07
CA VAL A 39 13.09 -14.87 2.21
C VAL A 39 12.86 -15.66 3.50
N LYS A 40 13.77 -15.52 4.47
CA LYS A 40 13.68 -16.16 5.79
C LYS A 40 14.07 -15.16 6.87
N ASP A 41 13.65 -15.44 8.11
CA ASP A 41 14.11 -14.69 9.27
C ASP A 41 15.61 -14.94 9.54
N TYR A 42 16.37 -13.85 9.68
CA TYR A 42 17.76 -13.82 10.11
C TYR A 42 17.89 -12.77 11.22
N GLU A 43 18.27 -13.19 12.43
CA GLU A 43 18.45 -12.32 13.60
C GLU A 43 17.25 -11.37 13.91
N GLY A 44 16.03 -11.78 13.52
CA GLY A 44 14.81 -10.99 13.72
C GLY A 44 14.48 -10.01 12.60
N GLN A 45 15.23 -10.02 11.50
CA GLN A 45 14.93 -9.30 10.26
C GLN A 45 14.68 -10.28 9.11
N GLN A 46 13.92 -9.88 8.11
CA GLN A 46 13.81 -10.67 6.89
C GLN A 46 15.09 -10.52 6.07
N ALA A 47 15.54 -11.61 5.45
CA ALA A 47 16.69 -11.59 4.55
C ALA A 47 16.51 -12.62 3.42
N ALA A 48 17.06 -12.31 2.25
CA ALA A 48 17.03 -13.18 1.09
C ALA A 48 18.23 -14.13 1.11
N TYR A 49 17.97 -15.42 0.93
CA TYR A 49 19.01 -16.44 0.94
C TYR A 49 19.27 -16.95 -0.47
N ILE A 50 20.53 -16.92 -0.90
CA ILE A 50 20.96 -17.55 -2.15
C ILE A 50 22.01 -18.59 -1.82
N TYR A 51 21.79 -19.81 -2.30
CA TYR A 51 22.65 -20.95 -2.05
C TYR A 51 23.45 -21.28 -3.31
N ASN A 52 24.66 -21.76 -3.12
CA ASN A 52 25.38 -22.52 -4.12
C ASN A 52 25.67 -23.91 -3.57
N ASP A 53 25.06 -24.93 -4.16
CA ASP A 53 25.35 -26.32 -3.83
C ASP A 53 26.54 -26.81 -4.68
N VAL A 54 27.57 -27.36 -4.03
CA VAL A 54 28.80 -27.88 -4.63
C VAL A 54 28.75 -29.41 -4.63
N ALA A 55 28.81 -30.03 -5.82
CA ALA A 55 28.66 -31.48 -5.94
C ALA A 55 29.89 -32.27 -5.45
N ASP A 56 31.10 -31.78 -5.74
CA ASP A 56 32.38 -32.29 -5.25
C ASP A 56 33.26 -31.14 -4.74
N PRO A 57 33.41 -30.97 -3.41
CA PRO A 57 34.26 -29.93 -2.82
C PRO A 57 35.70 -29.89 -3.35
N THR A 58 36.26 -31.04 -3.71
CA THR A 58 37.67 -31.12 -4.16
C THR A 58 37.88 -30.50 -5.54
N LEU A 59 36.80 -30.27 -6.29
CA LEU A 59 36.79 -29.69 -7.63
C LEU A 59 36.19 -28.28 -7.68
N SER A 60 35.72 -27.76 -6.55
CA SER A 60 34.99 -26.48 -6.48
C SER A 60 35.87 -25.30 -6.88
N GLY A 61 37.09 -25.22 -6.33
CA GLY A 61 37.80 -23.95 -6.29
C GLY A 61 37.08 -22.96 -5.35
N LYS A 62 37.46 -21.69 -5.41
CA LYS A 62 36.88 -20.64 -4.56
C LYS A 62 35.86 -19.81 -5.34
N TYR A 63 34.74 -19.49 -4.70
CA TYR A 63 33.68 -18.70 -5.30
C TYR A 63 33.04 -17.73 -4.31
N THR A 64 32.26 -16.79 -4.83
CA THR A 64 31.35 -15.96 -4.04
C THR A 64 29.95 -15.98 -4.68
N ILE A 65 28.93 -15.60 -3.92
CA ILE A 65 27.54 -15.60 -4.35
C ILE A 65 27.07 -14.15 -4.52
N TYR A 66 26.33 -13.88 -5.58
CA TYR A 66 25.79 -12.55 -5.87
C TYR A 66 24.44 -12.64 -6.60
N TYR A 67 23.75 -11.53 -6.76
CA TYR A 67 22.57 -11.44 -7.62
C TYR A 67 22.51 -10.10 -8.34
N VAL A 68 21.77 -10.08 -9.44
CA VAL A 68 21.45 -8.85 -10.19
C VAL A 68 20.00 -8.88 -10.64
N ASP A 69 19.44 -7.70 -10.91
CA ASP A 69 18.13 -7.61 -11.55
C ASP A 69 18.20 -8.15 -12.98
N LYS A 70 17.20 -8.93 -13.40
CA LYS A 70 17.17 -9.50 -14.75
C LYS A 70 17.08 -8.43 -15.85
N SER A 71 16.56 -7.24 -15.53
CA SER A 71 16.57 -6.11 -16.44
C SER A 71 18.00 -5.67 -16.79
N GLU A 72 18.95 -5.69 -15.85
CA GLU A 72 20.36 -5.34 -16.13
C GLU A 72 20.98 -6.26 -17.18
N PHE A 73 20.71 -7.57 -17.07
CA PHE A 73 21.10 -8.53 -18.10
C PHE A 73 20.45 -8.22 -19.45
N THR A 74 19.13 -7.99 -19.44
CA THR A 74 18.35 -7.72 -20.66
C THR A 74 18.81 -6.43 -21.36
N GLU A 75 19.09 -5.38 -20.59
CA GLU A 75 19.51 -4.07 -21.08
C GLU A 75 20.96 -4.07 -21.57
N SER A 76 21.82 -4.92 -21.01
CA SER A 76 23.21 -5.06 -21.44
C SER A 76 23.33 -5.52 -22.90
N GLY A 77 22.36 -6.31 -23.38
CA GLY A 77 22.40 -6.97 -24.68
C GLY A 77 23.55 -7.97 -24.83
N LEU A 78 24.16 -8.41 -23.73
CA LEU A 78 25.25 -9.39 -23.70
C LEU A 78 24.73 -10.82 -23.63
N GLU A 79 25.54 -11.77 -24.08
CA GLU A 79 25.31 -13.19 -23.78
C GLU A 79 25.71 -13.48 -22.32
N MET A 80 25.13 -14.53 -21.72
CA MET A 80 25.32 -14.82 -20.28
C MET A 80 26.79 -14.98 -19.88
N ASP A 81 27.60 -15.65 -20.70
CA ASP A 81 29.04 -15.80 -20.44
C ASP A 81 29.74 -14.44 -20.36
N ASP A 82 29.42 -13.53 -21.28
CA ASP A 82 30.02 -12.19 -21.32
C ASP A 82 29.48 -11.30 -20.18
N PHE A 83 28.19 -11.43 -19.86
CA PHE A 83 27.56 -10.72 -18.74
C PHE A 83 28.12 -11.17 -17.40
N SER A 84 28.39 -12.46 -17.21
CA SER A 84 28.99 -12.99 -15.97
C SER A 84 30.37 -12.40 -15.68
N PHE A 85 31.12 -11.98 -16.71
CA PHE A 85 32.37 -11.25 -16.52
C PHE A 85 32.14 -9.83 -16.00
N VAL A 86 31.09 -9.14 -16.48
CA VAL A 86 30.69 -7.83 -15.97
C VAL A 86 30.31 -7.95 -14.49
N VAL A 87 29.50 -8.96 -14.14
CA VAL A 87 29.13 -9.22 -12.73
C VAL A 87 30.38 -9.52 -11.90
N ALA A 88 31.35 -10.29 -12.41
CA ALA A 88 32.59 -10.59 -11.70
C ALA A 88 33.42 -9.33 -11.38
N GLU A 89 33.52 -8.38 -12.33
CA GLU A 89 34.24 -7.12 -12.07
C GLU A 89 33.50 -6.25 -11.03
N SER A 90 32.16 -6.17 -11.10
CA SER A 90 31.35 -5.46 -10.11
C SER A 90 31.50 -6.05 -8.70
N VAL A 91 31.40 -7.36 -8.56
CA VAL A 91 31.54 -8.07 -7.28
C VAL A 91 32.94 -7.88 -6.70
N LYS A 92 33.98 -7.91 -7.56
CA LYS A 92 35.35 -7.65 -7.12
C LYS A 92 35.51 -6.25 -6.56
N GLU A 93 34.95 -5.22 -7.21
CA GLU A 93 35.00 -3.85 -6.71
C GLU A 93 34.30 -3.72 -5.34
N GLU A 94 33.17 -4.40 -5.15
CA GLU A 94 32.43 -4.41 -3.89
C GLU A 94 33.21 -5.11 -2.76
N ILE A 95 33.82 -6.26 -3.02
CA ILE A 95 34.66 -6.96 -2.05
C ILE A 95 35.89 -6.11 -1.66
N LEU A 96 36.54 -5.45 -2.63
CA LEU A 96 37.67 -4.56 -2.34
C LEU A 96 37.23 -3.36 -1.49
N TYR A 97 36.06 -2.80 -1.77
CA TYR A 97 35.47 -1.75 -0.95
C TYR A 97 35.23 -2.21 0.50
N LEU A 98 34.69 -3.42 0.71
CA LEU A 98 34.49 -3.98 2.05
C LEU A 98 35.81 -4.15 2.79
N ILE A 99 36.85 -4.66 2.13
CA ILE A 99 38.19 -4.79 2.72
C ILE A 99 38.72 -3.42 3.19
N ASP A 100 38.61 -2.40 2.33
CA ASP A 100 39.03 -1.03 2.66
C ASP A 100 38.18 -0.42 3.79
N TYR A 101 36.88 -0.72 3.82
CA TYR A 101 35.98 -0.28 4.89
C TYR A 101 36.38 -0.89 6.25
N TYR A 102 36.57 -2.21 6.32
CA TYR A 102 36.97 -2.88 7.56
C TYR A 102 38.37 -2.49 8.05
N ALA A 103 39.28 -2.17 7.13
CA ALA A 103 40.60 -1.64 7.46
C ALA A 103 40.53 -0.32 8.25
N GLN A 104 39.52 0.53 8.01
CA GLN A 104 39.31 1.78 8.75
C GLN A 104 39.00 1.56 10.24
N PHE A 105 38.43 0.40 10.59
CA PHE A 105 38.13 0.01 11.96
C PHE A 105 39.25 -0.85 12.59
N GLY A 106 40.37 -1.03 11.90
CA GLY A 106 41.53 -1.78 12.38
C GLY A 106 41.43 -3.30 12.19
N TYR A 107 40.45 -3.78 11.41
CA TYR A 107 40.36 -5.19 11.04
C TYR A 107 41.20 -5.47 9.79
N THR A 108 41.87 -6.61 9.74
CA THR A 108 42.60 -7.08 8.55
C THR A 108 41.85 -8.25 7.95
N ILE A 109 41.15 -7.99 6.84
CA ILE A 109 40.42 -8.99 6.07
C ILE A 109 41.11 -9.12 4.70
N LYS A 110 41.26 -10.35 4.21
CA LYS A 110 41.77 -10.63 2.86
C LYS A 110 40.62 -10.97 1.93
N PHE A 111 40.81 -10.78 0.63
CA PHE A 111 39.83 -11.16 -0.39
C PHE A 111 39.42 -12.64 -0.25
N SER A 112 40.39 -13.52 -0.03
CA SER A 112 40.15 -14.95 0.20
C SER A 112 39.27 -15.29 1.41
N ASP A 113 39.15 -14.38 2.39
CA ASP A 113 38.36 -14.60 3.61
C ASP A 113 36.85 -14.42 3.34
N LEU A 114 36.50 -13.86 2.17
CA LEU A 114 35.13 -13.60 1.71
C LEU A 114 34.71 -14.56 0.58
N LEU A 115 35.42 -15.68 0.43
CA LEU A 115 35.17 -16.71 -0.58
C LEU A 115 34.82 -18.05 0.07
N TYR A 116 33.98 -18.81 -0.62
CA TYR A 116 33.50 -20.15 -0.25
C TYR A 116 34.20 -21.23 -1.09
N GLU A 117 34.35 -22.43 -0.52
CA GLU A 117 34.91 -23.61 -1.20
C GLU A 117 33.93 -24.80 -1.22
N ASP A 118 33.18 -24.98 -0.13
CA ASP A 118 32.11 -25.98 0.02
C ASP A 118 30.73 -25.41 -0.34
N SER A 119 29.68 -26.24 -0.27
CA SER A 119 28.30 -25.75 -0.41
C SER A 119 27.99 -24.72 0.68
N ASP A 120 27.57 -23.53 0.29
CA ASP A 120 27.29 -22.44 1.23
C ASP A 120 26.17 -21.51 0.71
N PHE A 121 25.88 -20.47 1.48
CA PHE A 121 24.90 -19.45 1.14
C PHE A 121 25.37 -18.05 1.53
N GLU A 122 24.84 -17.07 0.81
CA GLU A 122 24.98 -15.66 1.16
C GLU A 122 23.61 -15.10 1.56
N ILE A 123 23.65 -14.16 2.49
CA ILE A 123 22.47 -13.46 3.00
C ILE A 123 22.47 -12.06 2.41
N PHE A 124 21.37 -11.70 1.77
CA PHE A 124 21.16 -10.37 1.23
C PHE A 124 19.98 -9.69 1.92
N ASP A 125 19.93 -8.37 1.80
CA ASP A 125 18.74 -7.62 2.15
C ASP A 125 17.49 -8.18 1.42
N PRO A 126 16.28 -8.01 1.99
CA PRO A 126 15.05 -8.41 1.32
C PRO A 126 14.98 -7.86 -0.11
N MET A 127 14.98 -8.77 -1.08
CA MET A 127 14.91 -8.41 -2.50
C MET A 127 13.51 -7.95 -2.84
N ASP A 128 13.37 -6.90 -3.65
CA ASP A 128 12.08 -6.43 -4.16
C ASP A 128 11.35 -7.49 -5.00
N ALA A 129 10.06 -7.28 -5.24
CA ALA A 129 9.32 -8.15 -6.15
C ALA A 129 9.81 -7.91 -7.58
N GLY A 130 10.30 -8.96 -8.24
CA GLY A 130 10.95 -8.84 -9.54
C GLY A 130 11.56 -10.15 -10.02
N ASP A 131 12.12 -10.11 -11.23
CA ASP A 131 12.87 -11.21 -11.80
C ASP A 131 14.37 -10.93 -11.62
N TYR A 132 15.10 -11.91 -11.11
CA TYR A 132 16.51 -11.78 -10.77
C TYR A 132 17.32 -12.94 -11.33
N ILE A 133 18.64 -12.74 -11.39
CA ILE A 133 19.60 -13.77 -11.72
C ILE A 133 20.59 -13.89 -10.56
N ALA A 134 20.62 -15.05 -9.91
CA ALA A 134 21.61 -15.38 -8.90
C ALA A 134 22.85 -15.96 -9.57
N PHE A 135 24.03 -15.64 -9.05
CA PHE A 135 25.32 -16.09 -9.53
C PHE A 135 26.16 -16.71 -8.41
N ALA A 136 26.95 -17.72 -8.78
CA ALA A 136 28.18 -18.10 -8.10
C ALA A 136 29.34 -17.80 -9.05
N ILE A 137 30.33 -17.03 -8.62
CA ILE A 137 31.44 -16.55 -9.46
C ILE A 137 32.76 -16.96 -8.84
N GLY A 138 33.60 -17.64 -9.63
CA GLY A 138 34.88 -18.15 -9.15
C GLY A 138 35.99 -17.10 -9.13
N PHE A 139 36.71 -17.00 -8.01
CA PHE A 139 37.85 -16.11 -7.84
C PHE A 139 39.10 -16.85 -7.31
N THR A 140 40.27 -16.30 -7.62
CA THR A 140 41.53 -16.64 -6.94
C THR A 140 41.63 -15.88 -5.61
N ASP A 141 42.60 -16.26 -4.77
CA ASP A 141 42.86 -15.60 -3.46
C ASP A 141 43.15 -14.10 -3.56
N ASP A 142 43.62 -13.63 -4.71
CA ASP A 142 43.93 -12.23 -5.01
C ASP A 142 42.83 -11.50 -5.80
N GLY A 143 41.65 -12.10 -5.94
CA GLY A 143 40.48 -11.47 -6.56
C GLY A 143 40.56 -11.39 -8.08
N VAL A 144 41.21 -12.35 -8.72
CA VAL A 144 41.16 -12.53 -10.18
C VAL A 144 40.07 -13.56 -10.51
N ALA A 145 39.14 -13.19 -11.38
CA ALA A 145 38.10 -14.12 -11.83
C ALA A 145 38.73 -15.34 -12.52
N THR A 146 38.30 -16.54 -12.13
CA THR A 146 38.85 -17.83 -12.59
C THR A 146 38.34 -18.25 -13.97
N GLY A 147 37.24 -17.63 -14.43
CA GLY A 147 36.54 -18.02 -15.64
C GLY A 147 35.42 -19.01 -15.43
N HIS A 148 35.04 -19.29 -14.17
CA HIS A 148 33.98 -20.23 -13.82
C HIS A 148 32.81 -19.47 -13.18
N TYR A 149 31.60 -19.80 -13.59
CA TYR A 149 30.38 -19.30 -12.95
C TYR A 149 29.28 -20.35 -12.95
N ALA A 150 28.28 -20.18 -12.09
CA ALA A 150 26.97 -20.82 -12.24
C ALA A 150 25.89 -19.77 -12.00
N CYS A 151 24.72 -19.93 -12.60
CA CYS A 151 23.63 -18.99 -12.39
C CYS A 151 22.26 -19.68 -12.41
N SER A 152 21.28 -19.05 -11.75
CA SER A 152 19.87 -19.44 -11.85
C SER A 152 19.00 -18.19 -11.89
N GLU A 153 18.06 -18.15 -12.81
CA GLU A 153 16.97 -17.18 -12.78
C GLU A 153 15.97 -17.57 -11.69
N PHE A 154 15.36 -16.56 -11.07
CA PHE A 154 14.26 -16.74 -10.14
C PHE A 154 13.38 -15.50 -10.11
N SER A 155 12.12 -15.69 -9.71
CA SER A 155 11.18 -14.60 -9.52
C SER A 155 10.87 -14.49 -8.03
N VAL A 156 10.88 -13.27 -7.52
CA VAL A 156 10.46 -12.96 -6.17
C VAL A 156 9.03 -12.42 -6.26
N THR A 157 8.05 -13.24 -5.91
CA THR A 157 6.61 -12.90 -6.02
C THR A 157 6.08 -12.12 -4.81
N GLY A 158 6.85 -12.08 -3.74
CA GLY A 158 6.61 -11.33 -2.51
C GLY A 158 7.95 -10.83 -2.01
N GLY A 159 8.58 -9.97 -2.81
CA GLY A 159 9.88 -9.46 -2.49
C GLY A 159 9.78 -8.36 -1.46
N GLY A 160 10.64 -8.47 -0.43
CA GLY A 160 10.95 -7.49 0.59
C GLY A 160 9.89 -6.42 0.66
N GLY A 161 8.69 -6.83 1.07
CA GLY A 161 7.57 -5.92 1.13
C GLY A 161 8.06 -4.75 1.95
N SER A 162 7.96 -3.55 1.38
CA SER A 162 7.67 -2.35 2.14
C SER A 162 6.91 -2.81 3.36
N ALA A 163 7.52 -2.74 4.55
CA ALA A 163 6.83 -3.09 5.79
C ALA A 163 5.45 -2.42 5.70
N GLU A 164 4.35 -3.08 6.08
CA GLU A 164 3.00 -2.55 5.87
C GLU A 164 2.86 -1.06 6.26
N GLY A 165 3.71 -0.60 7.20
CA GLY A 165 3.91 0.81 7.55
C GLY A 165 4.44 1.74 6.45
N TYR A 166 5.35 1.32 5.56
CA TYR A 166 5.86 2.17 4.47
C TYR A 166 4.76 2.50 3.45
N ASP A 167 4.08 1.48 2.94
CA ASP A 167 3.01 1.67 1.94
C ASP A 167 1.82 2.43 2.53
N ALA A 168 1.63 2.35 3.84
CA ALA A 168 0.60 3.13 4.52
C ALA A 168 0.80 4.65 4.34
N TRP A 169 2.03 5.14 4.19
CA TRP A 169 2.31 6.56 3.96
C TRP A 169 2.06 7.02 2.52
N LEU A 170 2.07 6.13 1.54
CA LEU A 170 1.93 6.52 0.13
C LEU A 170 0.53 7.05 -0.19
N GLY A 171 0.47 8.07 -1.06
CA GLY A 171 -0.76 8.66 -1.57
C GLY A 171 -1.01 10.10 -1.11
N ASP A 172 -2.24 10.54 -1.30
CA ASP A 172 -2.67 11.91 -1.00
C ASP A 172 -3.14 12.02 0.45
N TRP A 173 -2.66 13.04 1.14
CA TRP A 173 -2.98 13.35 2.52
C TRP A 173 -3.45 14.79 2.65
N THR A 174 -4.44 15.01 3.49
CA THR A 174 -5.05 16.31 3.73
C THR A 174 -4.57 16.85 5.06
N VAL A 175 -4.10 18.11 5.09
CA VAL A 175 -3.73 18.82 6.32
C VAL A 175 -4.41 20.18 6.36
N THR A 176 -4.92 20.56 7.54
CA THR A 176 -5.55 21.87 7.74
C THR A 176 -4.53 22.87 8.28
N ARG A 177 -4.47 24.04 7.63
CA ARG A 177 -3.62 25.19 7.96
C ARG A 177 -4.50 26.39 8.30
N GLY A 178 -4.94 26.48 9.55
CA GLY A 178 -5.89 27.51 9.96
C GLY A 178 -7.22 27.36 9.21
N ALA A 179 -7.55 28.29 8.31
CA ALA A 179 -8.75 28.23 7.48
C ALA A 179 -8.55 27.50 6.14
N GLU A 180 -7.29 27.23 5.75
CA GLU A 180 -6.94 26.61 4.47
C GLU A 180 -6.69 25.10 4.64
N THR A 181 -6.75 24.37 3.53
CA THR A 181 -6.47 22.92 3.50
C THR A 181 -5.51 22.60 2.36
N ASP A 182 -4.38 21.99 2.68
CA ASP A 182 -3.39 21.56 1.71
C ASP A 182 -3.51 20.05 1.45
N THR A 183 -3.15 19.62 0.23
CA THR A 183 -3.01 18.20 -0.12
C THR A 183 -1.53 17.88 -0.26
N TRP A 184 -1.00 17.07 0.65
CA TRP A 184 0.33 16.51 0.58
C TRP A 184 0.30 15.24 -0.25
N LYS A 185 1.16 15.14 -1.27
CA LYS A 185 1.32 13.92 -2.04
C LYS A 185 2.61 13.26 -1.61
N ILE A 186 2.50 12.07 -1.05
CA ILE A 186 3.64 11.26 -0.62
C ILE A 186 3.83 10.14 -1.65
N SER A 187 4.96 10.17 -2.33
CA SER A 187 5.34 9.16 -3.32
C SER A 187 6.67 8.52 -2.95
N THR A 188 6.94 7.34 -3.51
CA THR A 188 8.22 6.66 -3.36
C THR A 188 9.35 7.55 -3.89
N LEU A 189 10.40 7.70 -3.09
CA LEU A 189 11.71 8.13 -3.57
C LEU A 189 12.58 6.88 -3.73
N ASP A 190 12.91 6.24 -2.60
CA ASP A 190 13.52 4.92 -2.54
C ASP A 190 12.60 3.98 -1.76
N LYS A 191 12.17 2.89 -2.40
CA LYS A 191 11.15 2.00 -1.83
C LYS A 191 11.63 1.40 -0.51
N GLY A 192 10.76 1.40 0.50
CA GLY A 192 11.08 0.88 1.83
C GLY A 192 12.01 1.75 2.69
N THR A 193 12.55 2.86 2.18
CA THR A 193 13.53 3.68 2.92
C THR A 193 13.24 5.17 2.90
N SER A 194 12.70 5.72 1.81
CA SER A 194 12.47 7.16 1.68
C SER A 194 11.26 7.52 0.81
N TYR A 195 10.80 8.77 0.95
CA TYR A 195 9.68 9.33 0.22
C TYR A 195 10.02 10.70 -0.37
N THR A 196 9.30 11.07 -1.41
CA THR A 196 9.13 12.46 -1.85
C THR A 196 7.78 12.97 -1.36
N ILE A 197 7.76 14.12 -0.69
CA ILE A 197 6.54 14.84 -0.28
C ILE A 197 6.44 16.13 -1.11
N THR A 198 5.29 16.35 -1.75
CA THR A 198 4.94 17.62 -2.39
C THR A 198 3.63 18.16 -1.84
N GLY A 199 3.35 19.46 -2.01
CA GLY A 199 2.09 20.09 -1.58
C GLY A 199 2.11 20.69 -0.18
N ILE A 200 3.25 20.64 0.52
CA ILE A 200 3.44 21.32 1.81
C ILE A 200 3.21 22.83 1.60
N GLU A 201 2.35 23.47 2.42
CA GLU A 201 1.95 24.88 2.24
C GLU A 201 1.43 25.22 0.83
N GLY A 202 0.86 24.24 0.12
CA GLY A 202 0.41 24.35 -1.26
C GLY A 202 1.54 24.45 -2.29
N GLN A 203 2.80 24.27 -1.89
CA GLN A 203 3.98 24.39 -2.75
C GLN A 203 4.34 23.06 -3.42
N SER A 204 4.87 23.12 -4.64
CA SER A 204 5.27 21.94 -5.41
C SER A 204 6.74 21.52 -5.23
N PHE A 205 7.48 22.14 -4.30
CA PHE A 205 8.87 21.77 -4.05
C PHE A 205 8.95 20.34 -3.46
N PRO A 206 9.74 19.44 -4.05
CA PRO A 206 9.87 18.07 -3.57
C PRO A 206 10.70 18.06 -2.28
N VAL A 207 10.14 17.51 -1.21
CA VAL A 207 10.78 17.37 0.09
C VAL A 207 11.11 15.90 0.31
N THR A 208 12.36 15.59 0.65
CA THR A 208 12.74 14.22 1.01
C THR A 208 12.32 13.91 2.44
N ALA A 209 11.80 12.71 2.65
CA ALA A 209 11.47 12.17 3.96
C ALA A 209 12.01 10.74 4.09
N THR A 210 12.37 10.32 5.30
CA THR A 210 12.90 8.97 5.56
C THR A 210 11.83 8.13 6.25
N TYR A 211 11.74 6.86 5.89
CA TYR A 211 10.91 5.88 6.60
C TYR A 211 11.67 5.29 7.79
N ASP A 212 11.04 5.29 8.95
CA ASP A 212 11.52 4.59 10.14
C ASP A 212 10.73 3.30 10.33
N ALA A 213 11.37 2.18 9.97
CA ALA A 213 10.79 0.84 10.10
C ALA A 213 10.52 0.44 11.56
N ALA A 214 11.26 0.99 12.54
CA ALA A 214 11.06 0.65 13.95
C ALA A 214 9.76 1.24 14.50
N THR A 215 9.33 2.39 13.98
CA THR A 215 8.13 3.10 14.44
C THR A 215 7.00 3.11 13.41
N ASN A 216 7.19 2.48 12.25
CA ASN A 216 6.32 2.63 11.07
C ASN A 216 6.07 4.11 10.72
N GLY A 217 7.08 4.94 10.96
CA GLY A 217 6.97 6.38 10.95
C GLY A 217 7.62 7.01 9.74
N ILE A 218 7.38 8.31 9.58
CA ILE A 218 8.11 9.15 8.63
C ILE A 218 8.91 10.19 9.40
N GLU A 219 10.11 10.50 8.96
CA GLU A 219 10.93 11.58 9.51
C GLU A 219 11.24 12.60 8.42
N VAL A 220 11.02 13.89 8.71
CA VAL A 220 11.41 14.98 7.82
C VAL A 220 12.43 15.86 8.51
N ARG A 221 13.59 16.01 7.87
CA ARG A 221 14.69 16.88 8.30
C ARG A 221 14.69 18.20 7.55
N ALA A 222 15.30 19.21 8.17
CA ALA A 222 15.56 20.48 7.51
C ALA A 222 16.48 20.28 6.29
N GLN A 223 16.10 20.93 5.19
CA GLN A 223 16.68 20.73 3.87
C GLN A 223 16.82 22.06 3.16
N ASP A 224 17.98 22.26 2.55
CA ASP A 224 18.30 23.40 1.69
C ASP A 224 18.31 22.98 0.23
N GLY A 225 18.13 23.95 -0.68
CA GLY A 225 18.32 23.71 -2.11
C GLY A 225 17.23 22.87 -2.78
N LEU A 226 16.00 22.89 -2.26
CA LEU A 226 14.86 22.16 -2.81
C LEU A 226 14.40 22.69 -4.18
N GLY A 227 14.87 23.88 -4.55
CA GLY A 227 14.61 24.52 -5.83
C GLY A 227 14.95 26.00 -5.80
N THR A 228 14.56 26.71 -6.86
CA THR A 228 14.68 28.15 -6.94
C THR A 228 13.34 28.80 -7.26
N LEU A 229 13.16 30.05 -6.83
CA LEU A 229 12.05 30.89 -7.24
C LEU A 229 12.55 32.29 -7.57
N SER A 230 11.88 32.98 -8.48
CA SER A 230 12.20 34.36 -8.83
C SER A 230 11.25 35.33 -8.15
N THR A 231 11.80 36.29 -7.41
CA THR A 231 11.02 37.37 -6.80
C THR A 231 11.26 38.67 -7.56
N GLN A 232 10.22 39.52 -7.64
CA GLN A 232 10.33 40.82 -8.31
C GLN A 232 11.37 41.76 -7.66
N ASN A 233 11.56 41.66 -6.34
CA ASN A 233 12.37 42.62 -5.57
C ASN A 233 13.77 42.08 -5.22
N TYR A 234 13.99 40.77 -5.23
CA TYR A 234 15.25 40.15 -4.79
C TYR A 234 15.87 39.21 -5.82
N GLY A 235 15.25 39.05 -7.00
CA GLY A 235 15.74 38.16 -8.05
C GLY A 235 15.57 36.68 -7.68
N GLU A 236 16.47 35.85 -8.18
CA GLU A 236 16.48 34.40 -7.93
C GLU A 236 16.85 34.10 -6.47
N CYS A 237 16.05 33.26 -5.83
CA CYS A 237 16.20 32.84 -4.45
C CYS A 237 16.22 31.32 -4.37
N THR A 238 17.03 30.77 -3.47
CA THR A 238 17.10 29.32 -3.20
C THR A 238 16.09 28.95 -2.13
N VAL A 239 15.35 27.87 -2.32
CA VAL A 239 14.28 27.44 -1.41
C VAL A 239 14.77 26.32 -0.50
N GLY A 240 14.44 26.42 0.79
CA GLY A 240 14.63 25.37 1.79
C GLY A 240 13.38 25.16 2.64
N LEU A 241 13.29 24.00 3.29
CA LEU A 241 12.25 23.64 4.25
C LEU A 241 12.82 23.62 5.66
N PHE A 242 12.19 24.35 6.58
CA PHE A 242 12.67 24.50 7.96
C PHE A 242 11.55 24.41 8.98
N GLY A 243 11.93 24.03 10.20
CA GLY A 243 11.08 24.17 11.38
C GLY A 243 11.17 25.58 11.97
N GLY A 244 10.03 26.15 12.40
CA GLY A 244 9.97 27.46 13.03
C GLY A 244 9.46 27.44 14.47
N TRP A 245 9.88 28.41 15.28
CA TRP A 245 9.34 28.69 16.61
C TRP A 245 9.14 30.20 16.79
N GLY A 246 8.29 30.61 17.74
CA GLY A 246 7.96 32.02 17.96
C GLY A 246 7.41 32.69 16.70
N GLU A 247 7.45 34.02 16.63
CA GLU A 247 6.83 34.73 15.50
C GLU A 247 7.65 34.62 14.20
N SER A 248 8.98 34.74 14.30
CA SER A 248 9.87 34.94 13.15
C SER A 248 11.10 34.01 13.12
N SER A 249 11.25 33.11 14.09
CA SER A 249 12.48 32.31 14.23
C SER A 249 12.41 30.98 13.48
N PHE A 250 13.60 30.53 13.05
CA PHE A 250 13.90 29.23 12.46
C PHE A 250 15.41 28.97 12.59
N ALA A 251 15.84 27.72 12.40
CA ALA A 251 17.24 27.33 12.44
C ALA A 251 17.68 26.86 11.06
N THR A 252 18.96 27.01 10.75
CA THR A 252 19.58 26.38 9.58
C THR A 252 20.46 25.21 10.00
N GLY A 253 20.76 24.29 9.08
CA GLY A 253 21.50 23.06 9.34
C GLY A 253 20.61 21.82 9.40
N THR A 254 21.19 20.67 9.77
CA THR A 254 20.49 19.38 9.73
C THR A 254 19.88 19.04 11.09
N TYR A 255 18.56 19.05 11.16
CA TYR A 255 17.79 18.65 12.35
C TYR A 255 16.42 18.10 11.94
N VAL A 256 15.78 17.33 12.81
CA VAL A 256 14.44 16.79 12.58
C VAL A 256 13.41 17.89 12.77
N ILE A 257 12.60 18.15 11.73
CA ILE A 257 11.49 19.10 11.80
C ILE A 257 10.29 18.44 12.47
N PHE A 258 9.93 17.24 12.00
CA PHE A 258 8.86 16.43 12.58
C PHE A 258 9.09 14.95 12.32
N THR A 259 8.46 14.14 13.17
CA THR A 259 8.22 12.73 12.93
C THR A 259 6.72 12.49 12.78
N GLY A 260 6.33 11.50 11.98
CA GLY A 260 4.94 11.14 11.77
C GLY A 260 4.68 9.71 12.17
N THR A 261 3.46 9.44 12.66
CA THR A 261 2.99 8.09 12.99
C THR A 261 1.59 7.89 12.43
N ILE A 262 1.36 6.78 11.71
CA ILE A 262 0.06 6.44 11.13
C ILE A 262 -0.80 5.68 12.13
N SER A 263 -2.11 5.95 12.08
CA SER A 263 -3.17 5.17 12.68
C SER A 263 -4.36 5.13 11.71
N GLY A 264 -4.46 4.06 10.94
CA GLY A 264 -5.50 3.89 9.91
C GLY A 264 -5.42 4.95 8.81
N SER A 265 -6.52 5.68 8.59
CA SER A 265 -6.61 6.78 7.64
C SER A 265 -6.11 8.12 8.18
N THR A 266 -5.52 8.14 9.37
CA THR A 266 -4.98 9.35 10.00
C THR A 266 -3.49 9.20 10.29
N ALA A 267 -2.76 10.31 10.29
CA ALA A 267 -1.36 10.34 10.70
C ALA A 267 -1.12 11.54 11.61
N LYS A 268 -0.41 11.35 12.72
CA LYS A 268 -0.04 12.44 13.63
C LYS A 268 1.40 12.86 13.36
N LEU A 269 1.64 14.15 13.16
CA LEU A 269 2.99 14.72 13.12
C LEU A 269 3.34 15.28 14.49
N ALA A 270 4.40 14.76 15.09
CA ALA A 270 5.01 15.28 16.30
C ALA A 270 6.10 16.29 15.92
N ALA A 271 6.12 17.43 16.61
CA ALA A 271 7.16 18.43 16.45
C ALA A 271 8.54 17.89 16.88
N GLY A 272 9.56 18.21 16.09
CA GLY A 272 10.95 18.09 16.51
C GLY A 272 11.36 19.20 17.47
N ARG A 273 12.61 19.14 17.92
CA ARG A 273 13.23 20.12 18.79
C ARG A 273 14.60 20.50 18.25
N VAL A 274 14.93 21.79 18.32
CA VAL A 274 16.26 22.29 17.98
C VAL A 274 17.02 22.70 19.25
N SER A 275 18.30 22.37 19.31
CA SER A 275 19.21 22.71 20.41
C SER A 275 20.44 23.41 19.86
N PHE A 276 20.88 24.46 20.56
CA PHE A 276 22.01 25.29 20.15
C PHE A 276 23.20 25.11 21.10
N SER A 277 24.40 25.47 20.61
CA SER A 277 25.65 25.35 21.37
C SER A 277 25.71 26.23 22.62
N ASP A 278 24.86 27.27 22.70
CA ASP A 278 24.72 28.12 23.87
C ASP A 278 23.84 27.49 24.99
N GLY A 279 23.36 26.27 24.76
CA GLY A 279 22.50 25.52 25.68
C GLY A 279 21.01 25.85 25.57
N SER A 280 20.63 26.79 24.70
CA SER A 280 19.22 27.06 24.42
C SER A 280 18.60 25.94 23.58
N SER A 281 17.29 25.72 23.74
CA SER A 281 16.56 24.71 22.97
C SER A 281 15.08 25.09 22.85
N TYR A 282 14.52 24.86 21.66
CA TYR A 282 13.16 25.28 21.32
C TYR A 282 12.41 24.15 20.62
N ASP A 283 11.17 23.93 21.03
CA ASP A 283 10.25 23.04 20.34
C ASP A 283 9.75 23.71 19.06
N LEU A 284 9.62 22.95 17.99
CA LEU A 284 9.19 23.48 16.70
C LEU A 284 7.66 23.58 16.67
N GLU A 285 7.14 24.72 16.25
CA GLU A 285 5.70 25.01 16.26
C GLU A 285 5.08 24.89 14.85
N ARG A 286 5.93 24.78 13.82
CA ARG A 286 5.50 24.78 12.42
C ARG A 286 6.57 24.28 11.45
N VAL A 287 6.13 23.82 10.30
CA VAL A 287 6.92 23.68 9.07
C VAL A 287 6.74 24.95 8.23
N GLN A 288 7.80 25.43 7.59
CA GLN A 288 7.74 26.59 6.69
C GLN A 288 8.77 26.51 5.56
N PHE A 289 8.38 26.96 4.38
CA PHE A 289 9.33 27.20 3.29
C PHE A 289 9.98 28.58 3.41
N ILE A 290 11.31 28.61 3.32
CA ILE A 290 12.13 29.83 3.35
C ILE A 290 12.87 29.96 2.01
N ALA A 291 12.75 31.13 1.39
CA ALA A 291 13.56 31.54 0.26
C ALA A 291 14.73 32.40 0.73
N THR A 292 15.95 31.98 0.40
CA THR A 292 17.20 32.69 0.70
C THR A 292 17.64 33.47 -0.52
N THR A 293 17.77 34.78 -0.38
CA THR A 293 18.23 35.68 -1.44
C THR A 293 19.75 35.61 -1.60
N ALA A 294 20.27 36.06 -2.74
CA ALA A 294 21.71 36.13 -2.98
C ALA A 294 22.49 37.01 -1.97
N ASP A 295 21.83 38.00 -1.36
CA ASP A 295 22.39 38.85 -0.29
C ASP A 295 22.18 38.29 1.13
N GLY A 296 21.72 37.05 1.26
CA GLY A 296 21.60 36.33 2.53
C GLY A 296 20.39 36.71 3.38
N LYS A 297 19.38 37.34 2.78
CA LYS A 297 18.09 37.60 3.44
C LYS A 297 17.16 36.40 3.30
N TYR A 298 16.25 36.27 4.25
CA TYR A 298 15.27 35.20 4.30
C TYR A 298 13.86 35.73 4.09
N LEU A 299 13.13 35.07 3.20
CA LEU A 299 11.74 35.38 2.86
C LEU A 299 10.87 34.16 3.17
N ARG A 300 9.74 34.35 3.84
CA ARG A 300 8.72 33.29 3.96
C ARG A 300 7.91 33.21 2.68
N ILE A 301 7.69 32.00 2.19
CA ILE A 301 6.96 31.75 0.95
C ILE A 301 5.44 31.76 1.17
N SER A 302 4.97 31.29 2.32
CA SER A 302 3.55 31.25 2.68
C SER A 302 3.22 32.15 3.87
N LYS A 303 1.97 32.64 3.90
CA LYS A 303 1.44 33.45 5.00
C LYS A 303 0.94 32.57 6.14
N ASP A 304 0.07 31.62 5.83
CA ASP A 304 -0.34 30.61 6.81
C ASP A 304 0.70 29.49 6.78
N LEU A 305 1.12 28.97 7.91
CA LEU A 305 2.23 28.02 8.01
C LEU A 305 1.73 26.70 8.57
N THR A 306 2.33 25.57 8.19
CA THR A 306 1.81 24.25 8.64
C THR A 306 2.09 24.10 10.12
N PRO A 307 1.07 24.07 11.01
CA PRO A 307 1.33 23.97 12.43
C PRO A 307 1.92 22.60 12.79
N LEU A 308 2.72 22.57 13.85
CA LEU A 308 3.17 21.35 14.52
C LEU A 308 2.86 21.44 16.02
N PRO A 309 2.39 20.35 16.67
CA PRO A 309 1.98 19.10 16.04
C PRO A 309 0.71 19.28 15.19
N THR A 310 0.51 18.38 14.22
CA THR A 310 -0.72 18.38 13.39
C THR A 310 -1.14 16.97 13.03
N THR A 311 -2.30 16.83 12.40
CA THR A 311 -2.83 15.54 11.92
C THR A 311 -3.09 15.64 10.43
N LEU A 312 -2.69 14.59 9.70
CA LEU A 312 -3.05 14.39 8.31
C LEU A 312 -4.18 13.36 8.24
N THR A 313 -5.06 13.53 7.26
CA THR A 313 -6.10 12.56 6.93
C THR A 313 -5.90 12.06 5.50
N LYS A 314 -5.82 10.76 5.30
CA LYS A 314 -5.61 10.15 3.99
C LYS A 314 -6.81 10.44 3.11
N LYS A 315 -6.57 11.02 1.93
CA LYS A 315 -7.62 11.31 0.97
C LYS A 315 -8.06 9.99 0.35
N GLY A 316 -9.31 9.61 0.55
CA GLY A 316 -9.90 8.48 -0.17
C GLY A 316 -9.83 8.76 -1.68
N GLY A 317 -8.97 8.05 -2.40
CA GLY A 317 -8.78 8.26 -3.83
C GLY A 317 -10.02 7.83 -4.61
N SER A 318 -10.61 8.78 -5.34
CA SER A 318 -11.38 8.50 -6.56
C SER A 318 -10.40 8.34 -7.71
N GLY A 319 -10.39 7.16 -8.34
CA GLY A 319 -9.61 6.88 -9.56
C GLY A 319 -8.57 5.77 -9.38
N ASP A 320 -8.92 4.60 -9.91
CA ASP A 320 -8.09 3.47 -10.33
C ASP A 320 -7.04 2.90 -9.34
N ASN A 321 -7.44 1.76 -8.74
CA ASN A 321 -6.71 0.83 -7.88
C ASN A 321 -6.27 1.34 -6.50
N PRO A 322 -6.97 0.94 -5.41
CA PRO A 322 -6.43 1.08 -4.07
C PRO A 322 -5.53 -0.12 -3.72
N GLY A 323 -4.29 0.17 -3.33
CA GLY A 323 -3.62 -0.49 -2.19
C GLY A 323 -2.88 -1.80 -2.45
N GLY A 324 -1.59 -1.82 -2.11
CA GLY A 324 -0.69 -2.98 -2.16
C GLY A 324 -0.94 -4.10 -1.14
N GLY A 325 -2.15 -4.22 -0.58
CA GLY A 325 -2.53 -5.29 0.35
C GLY A 325 -3.60 -6.21 -0.23
N GLY A 326 -3.56 -7.50 0.12
CA GLY A 326 -4.59 -8.48 -0.24
C GLY A 326 -4.20 -9.44 -1.37
N SER A 327 -4.81 -10.61 -1.37
CA SER A 327 -4.66 -11.64 -2.41
C SER A 327 -5.04 -11.14 -3.81
N ASP A 328 -4.50 -11.76 -4.85
CA ASP A 328 -4.87 -11.44 -6.23
C ASP A 328 -6.36 -11.65 -6.50
N ALA A 329 -6.99 -12.59 -5.80
CA ALA A 329 -8.42 -12.82 -5.86
C ALA A 329 -9.20 -11.63 -5.25
N TYR A 330 -8.78 -11.12 -4.09
CA TYR A 330 -9.34 -9.92 -3.47
C TYR A 330 -9.18 -8.68 -4.36
N LYS A 331 -7.98 -8.46 -4.91
CA LYS A 331 -7.68 -7.28 -5.75
C LYS A 331 -8.53 -7.21 -7.01
N LYS A 332 -8.93 -8.36 -7.59
CA LYS A 332 -9.84 -8.39 -8.76
C LYS A 332 -11.18 -7.71 -8.48
N TRP A 333 -11.62 -7.69 -7.22
CA TRP A 333 -12.86 -7.02 -6.82
C TRP A 333 -12.76 -5.50 -6.84
N LEU A 334 -11.58 -4.92 -6.62
CA LEU A 334 -11.41 -3.48 -6.44
C LEU A 334 -11.59 -2.69 -7.73
N GLY A 335 -12.25 -1.54 -7.66
CA GLY A 335 -12.57 -0.66 -8.79
C GLY A 335 -14.06 -0.62 -9.12
N ASN A 336 -14.37 -0.06 -10.29
CA ASN A 336 -15.75 0.21 -10.70
C ASN A 336 -16.36 -0.96 -11.47
N TRP A 337 -17.63 -1.23 -11.24
CA TRP A 337 -18.41 -2.29 -11.86
C TRP A 337 -19.73 -1.75 -12.37
N SER A 338 -20.07 -2.13 -13.59
CA SER A 338 -21.34 -1.80 -14.21
C SER A 338 -22.29 -2.99 -14.12
N ILE A 339 -23.44 -2.81 -13.46
CA ILE A 339 -24.40 -3.87 -13.18
C ILE A 339 -25.55 -3.85 -14.19
N ASN A 340 -25.98 -5.03 -14.63
CA ASN A 340 -27.07 -5.29 -15.56
C ASN A 340 -27.03 -4.41 -16.82
N SER A 341 -25.91 -4.47 -17.53
CA SER A 341 -25.67 -3.68 -18.76
C SER A 341 -25.73 -2.16 -18.55
N GLY A 342 -25.28 -1.67 -17.39
CA GLY A 342 -25.20 -0.25 -17.08
C GLY A 342 -26.49 0.37 -16.57
N ALA A 343 -27.36 -0.44 -15.98
CA ALA A 343 -28.53 0.05 -15.24
C ALA A 343 -28.12 0.90 -14.03
N PHE A 344 -27.06 0.48 -13.34
CA PHE A 344 -26.37 1.23 -12.28
C PHE A 344 -24.94 0.73 -12.15
N ASP A 345 -24.09 1.54 -11.51
CA ASP A 345 -22.69 1.18 -11.25
C ASP A 345 -22.42 1.08 -9.74
N ILE A 346 -21.46 0.24 -9.37
CA ILE A 346 -20.90 0.17 -8.01
C ILE A 346 -19.39 0.41 -8.04
N SER A 347 -18.84 1.00 -6.99
CA SER A 347 -17.40 1.14 -6.80
C SER A 347 -16.97 0.41 -5.55
N LEU A 348 -15.96 -0.45 -5.69
CA LEU A 348 -15.41 -1.26 -4.61
C LEU A 348 -14.01 -0.76 -4.28
N THR A 349 -13.81 -0.22 -3.08
CA THR A 349 -12.50 0.23 -2.60
C THR A 349 -12.08 -0.59 -1.39
N GLN A 350 -10.78 -0.76 -1.21
CA GLN A 350 -10.27 -1.52 -0.09
C GLN A 350 -10.66 -0.85 1.25
N LYS A 351 -11.11 -1.65 2.22
CA LYS A 351 -11.22 -1.23 3.62
C LYS A 351 -10.15 -1.95 4.45
N VAL A 352 -10.26 -3.28 4.57
CA VAL A 352 -9.26 -4.17 5.18
C VAL A 352 -8.94 -5.28 4.19
N ALA A 353 -7.67 -5.39 3.79
CA ALA A 353 -7.23 -6.37 2.80
C ALA A 353 -7.65 -7.81 3.18
N ASP A 354 -8.13 -8.58 2.20
CA ASP A 354 -8.63 -9.95 2.37
C ASP A 354 -9.73 -10.13 3.43
N GLN A 355 -10.37 -9.05 3.88
CA GLN A 355 -11.44 -9.13 4.89
C GLN A 355 -12.67 -8.30 4.49
N THR A 356 -12.50 -7.00 4.21
CA THR A 356 -13.62 -6.08 4.00
C THR A 356 -13.34 -5.06 2.90
N ILE A 357 -14.38 -4.75 2.13
CA ILE A 357 -14.39 -3.83 0.99
C ILE A 357 -15.45 -2.76 1.25
N ASN A 358 -15.09 -1.51 0.98
CA ASN A 358 -16.02 -0.39 0.92
C ASN A 358 -16.75 -0.39 -0.42
N MET A 359 -18.08 -0.40 -0.40
CA MET A 359 -18.94 -0.37 -1.59
C MET A 359 -19.71 0.94 -1.67
N ARG A 360 -19.57 1.62 -2.82
CA ARG A 360 -20.37 2.79 -3.24
C ARG A 360 -21.27 2.48 -4.43
N GLY A 361 -22.33 3.26 -4.61
CA GLY A 361 -23.18 3.23 -5.80
C GLY A 361 -24.40 2.29 -5.74
N TRP A 362 -24.53 1.48 -4.68
CA TRP A 362 -25.74 0.67 -4.49
C TRP A 362 -26.93 1.55 -4.12
N GLN A 363 -27.89 1.74 -5.03
CA GLN A 363 -29.10 2.59 -4.90
C GLN A 363 -28.94 4.08 -4.53
N MET A 364 -27.79 4.51 -3.99
CA MET A 364 -27.49 5.89 -3.64
C MET A 364 -26.15 6.35 -4.22
N ASP A 365 -26.09 7.63 -4.54
CA ASP A 365 -24.84 8.35 -4.70
C ASP A 365 -24.20 8.55 -3.32
N GLN A 366 -23.15 7.79 -3.03
CA GLN A 366 -22.51 7.77 -1.72
C GLN A 366 -21.42 8.84 -1.58
N ASP A 367 -21.28 9.79 -2.50
CA ASP A 367 -20.40 10.94 -2.26
C ASP A 367 -20.89 11.83 -1.09
N PHE A 368 -22.13 11.62 -0.62
CA PHE A 368 -22.71 12.25 0.58
C PHE A 368 -22.57 11.45 1.89
N PHE A 369 -22.22 10.16 1.84
CA PHE A 369 -22.31 9.24 3.00
C PHE A 369 -21.08 8.32 3.11
N GLU A 370 -20.94 7.64 4.25
CA GLU A 370 -19.94 6.58 4.38
C GLU A 370 -20.24 5.40 3.45
N PRO A 371 -19.19 4.74 2.91
CA PRO A 371 -19.37 3.57 2.07
C PRO A 371 -19.97 2.39 2.84
N ALA A 372 -20.80 1.59 2.18
CA ALA A 372 -21.31 0.36 2.77
C ALA A 372 -20.20 -0.68 2.90
N GLU A 373 -20.12 -1.41 4.00
CA GLU A 373 -19.15 -2.49 4.15
C GLU A 373 -19.64 -3.79 3.50
N VAL A 374 -18.76 -4.43 2.74
CA VAL A 374 -18.93 -5.73 2.10
C VAL A 374 -17.82 -6.66 2.59
N THR A 375 -18.16 -7.91 2.89
CA THR A 375 -17.18 -8.89 3.39
C THR A 375 -16.54 -9.65 2.23
N TYR A 376 -15.25 -9.99 2.34
CA TYR A 376 -14.57 -10.90 1.43
C TYR A 376 -14.36 -12.25 2.11
N ASP A 377 -14.78 -13.31 1.41
CA ASP A 377 -14.50 -14.69 1.81
C ASP A 377 -13.24 -15.16 1.09
N SER A 378 -12.16 -15.31 1.84
CA SER A 378 -10.86 -15.72 1.31
C SER A 378 -10.79 -17.19 0.90
N GLU A 379 -11.67 -18.06 1.44
CA GLU A 379 -11.71 -19.47 1.05
C GLU A 379 -12.34 -19.64 -0.33
N SER A 380 -13.42 -18.90 -0.60
CA SER A 380 -14.14 -19.00 -1.87
C SER A 380 -13.75 -17.93 -2.89
N GLY A 381 -13.03 -16.88 -2.47
CA GLY A 381 -12.68 -15.73 -3.31
C GLY A 381 -13.87 -14.83 -3.66
N ASN A 382 -14.99 -14.97 -2.95
CA ASN A 382 -16.23 -14.25 -3.23
C ASN A 382 -16.37 -13.02 -2.31
N ILE A 383 -17.19 -12.06 -2.75
CA ILE A 383 -17.68 -11.00 -1.86
C ILE A 383 -19.09 -11.32 -1.38
N ILE A 384 -19.40 -10.94 -0.15
CA ILE A 384 -20.67 -11.16 0.52
C ILE A 384 -21.33 -9.81 0.76
N LEU A 385 -22.48 -9.60 0.13
CA LEU A 385 -23.34 -8.45 0.38
C LEU A 385 -24.17 -8.71 1.63
N ASN A 386 -24.02 -7.83 2.61
CA ASN A 386 -24.67 -7.96 3.91
C ASN A 386 -25.93 -7.10 4.01
N GLY A 387 -26.95 -7.64 4.65
CA GLY A 387 -28.06 -6.87 5.22
C GLY A 387 -27.80 -6.62 6.70
N ASN A 388 -28.14 -5.42 7.19
CA ASN A 388 -28.05 -5.05 8.59
C ASN A 388 -29.08 -3.95 8.90
N ASP A 389 -29.94 -4.23 9.87
CA ASP A 389 -30.93 -3.30 10.45
C ASP A 389 -30.60 -2.87 11.89
N ASP A 390 -29.45 -3.32 12.42
CA ASP A 390 -28.99 -2.96 13.77
C ASP A 390 -28.09 -1.72 13.75
N GLU A 391 -27.17 -1.63 12.78
CA GLU A 391 -26.27 -0.48 12.61
C GLU A 391 -26.61 0.27 11.32
N PRO A 392 -26.91 1.58 11.40
CA PRO A 392 -27.26 2.37 10.23
C PRO A 392 -26.04 2.65 9.36
N VAL A 393 -26.23 2.65 8.04
CA VAL A 393 -25.21 3.10 7.08
C VAL A 393 -25.14 4.63 6.96
N ALA A 394 -26.17 5.32 7.44
CA ALA A 394 -26.19 6.77 7.59
C ALA A 394 -27.25 7.17 8.64
N GLU A 395 -26.95 8.21 9.43
CA GLU A 395 -27.83 8.69 10.49
C GLU A 395 -28.38 10.09 10.17
N ASN A 396 -29.57 10.38 10.71
CA ASN A 396 -30.21 11.70 10.65
C ASN A 396 -30.34 12.29 9.23
N VAL A 397 -30.68 11.42 8.28
CA VAL A 397 -30.89 11.79 6.88
C VAL A 397 -32.30 12.36 6.71
N ASP A 398 -32.39 13.57 6.19
CA ASP A 398 -33.67 14.15 5.78
C ASP A 398 -34.11 13.56 4.44
N ILE A 399 -35.13 12.71 4.48
CA ILE A 399 -35.74 12.09 3.29
C ILE A 399 -37.01 12.83 2.82
N GLY A 400 -37.37 13.94 3.46
CA GLY A 400 -38.61 14.69 3.20
C GLY A 400 -39.87 14.00 3.73
N ALA A 401 -39.75 13.16 4.77
CA ALA A 401 -40.89 12.55 5.46
C ALA A 401 -41.37 13.43 6.62
N ASP A 402 -42.66 13.38 6.93
CA ASP A 402 -43.28 14.18 8.01
C ASP A 402 -42.68 13.86 9.39
N GLU A 403 -42.16 12.64 9.57
CA GLU A 403 -41.54 12.16 10.81
C GLU A 403 -40.09 12.67 11.03
N GLY A 404 -39.54 13.48 10.12
CA GLY A 404 -38.24 14.11 10.25
C GLY A 404 -37.05 13.21 9.84
N GLY A 405 -35.90 13.43 10.49
CA GLY A 405 -34.65 12.72 10.17
C GLY A 405 -34.77 11.20 10.33
N CYS A 406 -34.15 10.46 9.41
CA CYS A 406 -34.20 9.01 9.33
C CYS A 406 -32.80 8.37 9.39
N ASN A 407 -32.73 7.17 9.93
CA ASN A 407 -31.57 6.28 9.83
C ASN A 407 -31.73 5.36 8.64
N LEU A 408 -30.66 5.14 7.88
CA LEU A 408 -30.67 4.33 6.67
C LEU A 408 -30.03 2.96 6.91
N TYR A 409 -30.62 1.91 6.34
CA TYR A 409 -30.18 0.52 6.49
C TYR A 409 -30.27 -0.24 5.17
N TYR A 410 -29.36 -1.19 4.93
CA TYR A 410 -29.54 -2.18 3.86
C TYR A 410 -30.16 -3.43 4.42
N VAL A 411 -31.23 -3.91 3.80
CA VAL A 411 -31.91 -5.14 4.22
C VAL A 411 -32.14 -6.08 3.05
N GLY A 412 -32.13 -7.37 3.34
CA GLY A 412 -32.51 -8.40 2.37
C GLY A 412 -34.02 -8.45 2.19
N LYS A 413 -34.46 -8.70 0.96
CA LYS A 413 -35.86 -8.84 0.58
C LYS A 413 -36.13 -10.12 -0.17
N PHE A 414 -37.31 -10.70 0.00
CA PHE A 414 -37.73 -11.92 -0.67
C PHE A 414 -39.21 -11.89 -1.07
N ILE A 415 -39.60 -12.79 -1.98
CA ILE A 415 -40.97 -12.94 -2.47
C ILE A 415 -41.56 -14.24 -1.91
N TYR A 416 -42.69 -14.13 -1.20
CA TYR A 416 -43.44 -15.29 -0.69
C TYR A 416 -44.50 -15.75 -1.69
N THR A 417 -45.01 -16.97 -1.49
CA THR A 417 -46.12 -17.55 -2.27
C THR A 417 -47.29 -16.57 -2.41
N GLY A 418 -47.66 -16.25 -3.65
CA GLY A 418 -48.68 -15.24 -3.98
C GLY A 418 -48.13 -13.89 -4.44
N GLY A 419 -46.81 -13.74 -4.59
CA GLY A 419 -46.17 -12.53 -5.13
C GLY A 419 -46.03 -11.39 -4.12
N LYS A 420 -46.27 -11.68 -2.83
CA LYS A 420 -46.13 -10.70 -1.76
C LYS A 420 -44.67 -10.58 -1.35
N GLU A 421 -44.18 -9.34 -1.31
CA GLU A 421 -42.81 -9.00 -0.98
C GLU A 421 -42.64 -8.80 0.54
N TYR A 422 -41.53 -9.28 1.09
CA TYR A 422 -41.20 -9.20 2.51
C TYR A 422 -39.74 -8.79 2.73
N TYR A 423 -39.50 -8.00 3.77
CA TYR A 423 -38.20 -7.51 4.23
C TYR A 423 -37.71 -8.35 5.40
N ILE A 424 -36.40 -8.55 5.50
CA ILE A 424 -35.79 -9.29 6.60
C ILE A 424 -35.17 -8.35 7.63
N THR A 425 -35.44 -8.65 8.90
CA THR A 425 -34.81 -8.03 10.07
C THR A 425 -33.91 -9.06 10.75
N SER A 426 -32.71 -8.68 11.17
CA SER A 426 -31.87 -9.51 12.06
C SER A 426 -32.55 -9.62 13.44
N GLY A 427 -33.25 -8.56 13.84
CA GLY A 427 -33.82 -8.40 15.17
C GLY A 427 -32.75 -8.37 16.26
N GLY A 428 -31.71 -7.53 16.09
CA GLY A 428 -30.67 -7.32 17.10
C GLY A 428 -29.55 -8.35 17.07
N LYS A 429 -29.32 -9.03 15.95
CA LYS A 429 -28.37 -10.17 15.86
C LYS A 429 -27.20 -9.92 14.90
N GLY A 430 -27.01 -8.69 14.46
CA GLY A 430 -25.97 -8.26 13.55
C GLY A 430 -26.30 -8.50 12.09
N ALA A 431 -25.27 -8.28 11.26
CA ALA A 431 -25.33 -8.44 9.82
C ALA A 431 -25.60 -9.89 9.40
N TYR A 432 -26.18 -10.05 8.20
CA TYR A 432 -26.48 -11.35 7.61
C TYR A 432 -26.26 -11.36 6.10
N ASP A 433 -25.85 -12.52 5.58
CA ASP A 433 -25.50 -12.69 4.16
C ASP A 433 -26.74 -12.64 3.28
N VAL A 434 -26.89 -11.57 2.49
CA VAL A 434 -28.01 -11.40 1.55
C VAL A 434 -27.68 -12.02 0.21
N ALA A 435 -26.48 -11.78 -0.31
CA ALA A 435 -26.07 -12.29 -1.61
C ALA A 435 -24.56 -12.50 -1.69
N THR A 436 -24.15 -13.46 -2.51
CA THR A 436 -22.75 -13.73 -2.80
C THR A 436 -22.44 -13.33 -4.24
N GLY A 437 -21.37 -12.54 -4.41
CA GLY A 437 -20.80 -12.17 -5.69
C GLY A 437 -19.69 -13.14 -6.09
N THR A 438 -19.81 -13.75 -7.27
CA THR A 438 -18.80 -14.67 -7.81
C THR A 438 -18.23 -14.16 -9.13
N LEU A 439 -16.91 -14.01 -9.16
CA LEU A 439 -16.13 -13.73 -10.38
C LEU A 439 -16.20 -14.92 -11.34
N GLN A 440 -16.63 -14.67 -12.57
CA GLN A 440 -16.71 -15.63 -13.64
C GLN A 440 -15.41 -15.67 -14.43
N SER A 441 -15.19 -16.75 -15.18
CA SER A 441 -13.98 -16.94 -16.01
C SER A 441 -13.82 -15.89 -17.12
N ASP A 442 -14.92 -15.24 -17.53
CA ASP A 442 -14.91 -14.17 -18.53
C ASP A 442 -14.63 -12.77 -17.94
N GLY A 443 -14.34 -12.69 -16.64
CA GLY A 443 -14.08 -11.43 -15.94
C GLY A 443 -15.33 -10.67 -15.50
N SER A 444 -16.53 -11.21 -15.74
CA SER A 444 -17.77 -10.68 -15.18
C SER A 444 -17.97 -11.13 -13.72
N VAL A 445 -18.82 -10.42 -12.97
CA VAL A 445 -19.33 -10.87 -11.67
C VAL A 445 -20.79 -11.31 -11.81
N LYS A 446 -21.18 -12.34 -11.08
CA LYS A 446 -22.57 -12.69 -10.85
C LYS A 446 -22.91 -12.64 -9.35
N PHE A 447 -23.82 -11.76 -8.95
CA PHE A 447 -24.40 -11.76 -7.60
C PHE A 447 -25.63 -12.67 -7.56
N THR A 448 -25.67 -13.59 -6.61
CA THR A 448 -26.80 -14.50 -6.38
C THR A 448 -27.29 -14.37 -4.95
N GLY A 449 -28.61 -14.27 -4.76
CA GLY A 449 -29.19 -14.21 -3.43
C GLY A 449 -28.97 -15.49 -2.64
N ASN A 450 -28.64 -15.36 -1.37
CA ASN A 450 -28.39 -16.48 -0.48
C ASN A 450 -29.69 -17.06 0.06
N LYS A 451 -29.62 -18.34 0.45
CA LYS A 451 -30.73 -19.05 1.07
C LYS A 451 -30.79 -18.75 2.55
N PHE A 452 -32.00 -18.59 3.08
CA PHE A 452 -32.24 -18.35 4.51
C PHE A 452 -33.51 -19.05 4.98
N GLN A 453 -33.69 -19.08 6.29
CA GLN A 453 -34.87 -19.64 6.95
C GLN A 453 -35.57 -18.54 7.74
N VAL A 454 -36.91 -18.53 7.70
CA VAL A 454 -37.72 -17.66 8.55
C VAL A 454 -38.15 -18.39 9.81
N GLN A 455 -38.35 -17.65 10.91
CA GLN A 455 -38.69 -18.21 12.23
C GLN A 455 -39.97 -19.05 12.24
N ASP A 456 -40.92 -18.76 11.34
CA ASP A 456 -42.19 -19.46 11.22
C ASP A 456 -42.18 -20.61 10.18
N GLY A 457 -40.99 -20.98 9.69
CA GLY A 457 -40.78 -22.11 8.77
C GLY A 457 -40.71 -21.74 7.29
N GLY A 458 -39.82 -22.42 6.55
CA GLY A 458 -39.67 -22.32 5.10
C GLY A 458 -38.28 -21.83 4.68
N GLU A 459 -37.71 -22.50 3.68
CA GLU A 459 -36.48 -22.05 3.01
C GLU A 459 -36.82 -21.05 1.91
N PHE A 460 -36.20 -19.88 1.97
CA PHE A 460 -36.36 -18.84 0.97
C PHE A 460 -35.00 -18.43 0.43
N THR A 461 -35.02 -17.72 -0.69
CA THR A 461 -33.82 -17.12 -1.29
C THR A 461 -34.05 -15.62 -1.34
N PHE A 462 -33.03 -14.84 -0.99
CA PHE A 462 -33.11 -13.40 -1.16
C PHE A 462 -33.26 -13.07 -2.64
N ASN A 463 -34.24 -12.24 -2.95
CA ASN A 463 -34.44 -11.74 -4.31
C ASN A 463 -33.71 -10.42 -4.52
N ARG A 464 -33.38 -9.68 -3.45
CA ARG A 464 -32.84 -8.32 -3.55
C ARG A 464 -32.18 -7.85 -2.25
N LEU A 465 -31.20 -6.95 -2.37
CA LEU A 465 -30.72 -6.07 -1.30
C LEU A 465 -31.32 -4.67 -1.52
N GLU A 466 -32.02 -4.14 -0.52
CA GLU A 466 -32.77 -2.89 -0.64
C GLU A 466 -32.45 -1.93 0.51
N LEU A 467 -32.30 -0.65 0.20
CA LEU A 467 -32.16 0.42 1.17
C LEU A 467 -33.53 0.76 1.79
N ILE A 468 -33.58 0.85 3.11
CA ILE A 468 -34.72 1.34 3.88
C ILE A 468 -34.33 2.55 4.72
N ALA A 469 -35.31 3.38 5.05
CA ALA A 469 -35.18 4.50 5.97
C ALA A 469 -36.14 4.33 7.15
N VAL A 470 -35.63 4.47 8.36
CA VAL A 470 -36.36 4.33 9.62
C VAL A 470 -36.33 5.68 10.35
N PRO A 471 -37.48 6.32 10.63
CA PRO A 471 -37.54 7.60 11.32
C PRO A 471 -36.94 7.55 12.72
N ILE A 472 -36.20 8.59 13.10
CA ILE A 472 -35.60 8.72 14.44
C ILE A 472 -36.67 9.06 15.48
N SER A 473 -37.61 9.93 15.13
CA SER A 473 -38.61 10.45 16.07
C SER A 473 -39.79 9.49 16.27
N ASP A 474 -40.03 8.62 15.30
CA ASP A 474 -41.09 7.61 15.33
C ASP A 474 -40.61 6.31 14.64
N PRO A 475 -39.66 5.58 15.25
CA PRO A 475 -39.12 4.35 14.67
C PRO A 475 -40.19 3.26 14.51
N ASP A 476 -41.30 3.38 15.23
CA ASP A 476 -42.42 2.47 15.15
C ASP A 476 -43.48 2.86 14.10
N GLY A 477 -43.47 4.12 13.64
CA GLY A 477 -44.55 4.76 12.87
C GLY A 477 -44.43 4.72 11.35
N GLY A 478 -43.30 4.30 10.78
CA GLY A 478 -43.22 4.11 9.33
C GLY A 478 -41.83 3.77 8.78
N VAL A 479 -41.65 2.58 8.23
CA VAL A 479 -40.43 2.27 7.44
C VAL A 479 -40.64 2.69 5.99
N TYR A 480 -39.66 3.36 5.42
CA TYR A 480 -39.71 3.85 4.04
C TYR A 480 -38.74 3.07 3.16
N THR A 481 -39.12 2.84 1.91
CA THR A 481 -38.23 2.27 0.88
C THR A 481 -38.20 3.14 -0.36
N PHE A 482 -37.17 2.97 -1.18
CA PHE A 482 -37.00 3.73 -2.40
C PHE A 482 -37.94 3.22 -3.51
N LYS A 483 -38.56 4.14 -4.25
CA LYS A 483 -39.58 3.84 -5.26
C LYS A 483 -38.99 3.16 -6.50
N SER A 484 -37.75 3.48 -6.88
CA SER A 484 -37.08 2.72 -7.92
C SER A 484 -36.65 1.37 -7.35
N LYS A 485 -37.33 0.32 -7.83
CA LYS A 485 -36.96 -1.05 -7.53
C LYS A 485 -35.58 -1.31 -8.15
N PRO A 486 -34.54 -1.67 -7.38
CA PRO A 486 -33.31 -2.18 -7.97
C PRO A 486 -33.62 -3.54 -8.59
N ASP A 487 -32.74 -4.02 -9.46
CA ASP A 487 -32.96 -5.31 -10.10
C ASP A 487 -32.93 -6.46 -9.08
N GLU A 488 -33.55 -7.58 -9.45
CA GLU A 488 -33.58 -8.80 -8.63
C GLU A 488 -32.38 -9.68 -8.95
N PHE A 489 -31.89 -10.40 -7.95
CA PHE A 489 -30.88 -11.43 -8.16
C PHE A 489 -31.41 -12.53 -9.10
N PRO A 490 -30.57 -13.11 -9.97
CA PRO A 490 -29.14 -12.82 -10.09
C PRO A 490 -28.84 -11.53 -10.86
N LEU A 491 -27.83 -10.80 -10.39
CA LEU A 491 -27.32 -9.60 -11.07
C LEU A 491 -26.00 -9.94 -11.75
N THR A 492 -25.77 -9.40 -12.93
CA THR A 492 -24.50 -9.58 -13.65
C THR A 492 -23.78 -8.24 -13.79
N GLY A 493 -22.51 -8.20 -13.44
CA GLY A 493 -21.66 -7.02 -13.53
C GLY A 493 -20.43 -7.23 -14.39
N VAL A 494 -19.93 -6.17 -15.00
CA VAL A 494 -18.65 -6.15 -15.73
C VAL A 494 -17.83 -4.97 -15.23
N LYS A 495 -16.49 -5.05 -15.28
CA LYS A 495 -15.64 -3.91 -14.90
C LYS A 495 -15.98 -2.70 -15.76
N SER A 496 -16.27 -1.58 -15.11
CA SER A 496 -16.47 -0.32 -15.79
C SER A 496 -15.09 0.28 -16.09
N GLY A 497 -14.78 0.49 -17.37
CA GLY A 497 -13.58 1.24 -17.79
C GLY A 497 -13.70 2.76 -17.56
N THR A 498 -14.69 3.21 -16.78
CA THR A 498 -14.93 4.62 -16.47
C THR A 498 -14.48 4.94 -15.05
N SER A 499 -13.90 6.13 -14.89
CA SER A 499 -13.48 6.68 -13.60
C SER A 499 -14.63 7.21 -12.74
N SER A 500 -15.85 7.31 -13.29
CA SER A 500 -17.06 7.71 -12.58
C SER A 500 -18.10 6.59 -12.56
N VAL A 501 -18.83 6.53 -11.45
CA VAL A 501 -19.97 5.64 -11.19
C VAL A 501 -21.23 6.37 -11.63
N LYS A 502 -22.05 5.79 -12.51
CA LYS A 502 -23.43 6.27 -12.70
C LYS A 502 -24.23 5.89 -11.47
N THR A 503 -24.42 6.86 -10.60
CA THR A 503 -25.28 6.77 -9.45
C THR A 503 -26.71 7.13 -9.85
N MET A 504 -27.71 6.49 -9.24
CA MET A 504 -29.07 7.02 -9.30
C MET A 504 -29.07 8.32 -8.50
N SER A 505 -29.08 9.46 -9.20
CA SER A 505 -29.16 10.77 -8.55
C SER A 505 -30.43 10.83 -7.69
N LEU A 506 -30.25 11.12 -6.40
CA LEU A 506 -31.32 11.59 -5.53
C LEU A 506 -31.81 12.94 -6.07
N GLY A 507 -32.74 12.90 -7.03
CA GLY A 507 -33.58 14.05 -7.29
C GLY A 507 -34.25 14.42 -5.98
N LYS A 508 -33.92 15.58 -5.41
CA LYS A 508 -34.49 16.18 -4.18
C LYS A 508 -35.99 16.47 -4.26
N THR A 509 -36.72 15.73 -5.09
CA THR A 509 -38.15 15.86 -5.31
C THR A 509 -38.87 14.88 -4.42
N GLU A 510 -39.73 15.40 -3.55
CA GLU A 510 -40.74 14.67 -2.80
C GLU A 510 -41.36 13.52 -3.63
N GLY A 511 -41.53 12.35 -3.02
CA GLY A 511 -42.21 11.20 -3.64
C GLY A 511 -41.32 10.07 -4.18
N ALA A 512 -40.01 10.09 -3.91
CA ALA A 512 -39.09 8.98 -4.17
C ALA A 512 -39.12 7.88 -3.09
N TRP A 513 -39.57 8.19 -1.88
CA TRP A 513 -39.73 7.24 -0.77
C TRP A 513 -41.19 6.83 -0.61
N VAL A 514 -41.42 5.54 -0.35
CA VAL A 514 -42.75 4.96 -0.16
C VAL A 514 -42.80 4.28 1.19
N LYS A 515 -43.82 4.62 1.98
CA LYS A 515 -44.10 4.00 3.29
C LYS A 515 -44.50 2.53 3.08
N VAL A 516 -43.85 1.64 3.81
CA VAL A 516 -44.06 0.18 3.75
C VAL A 516 -44.91 -0.28 4.93
N ASP A 517 -45.80 -1.24 4.70
CA ASP A 517 -46.53 -1.92 5.77
C ASP A 517 -45.56 -2.71 6.67
N LYS A 518 -45.56 -2.41 7.98
CA LYS A 518 -44.73 -3.08 8.99
C LYS A 518 -44.98 -4.61 9.02
N ASN A 519 -46.16 -5.07 8.60
CA ASN A 519 -46.47 -6.50 8.49
C ASN A 519 -45.68 -7.24 7.40
N ASN A 520 -44.99 -6.50 6.53
CA ASN A 520 -44.10 -7.06 5.51
C ASN A 520 -42.68 -7.31 6.06
N PHE A 521 -42.38 -6.99 7.31
CA PHE A 521 -41.09 -7.30 7.94
C PHE A 521 -41.16 -8.68 8.61
N LYS A 522 -40.13 -9.51 8.39
CA LYS A 522 -40.00 -10.86 8.94
C LYS A 522 -38.63 -11.02 9.57
N ARG A 523 -38.59 -11.68 10.73
CA ARG A 523 -37.33 -11.95 11.44
C ARG A 523 -36.64 -13.18 10.86
N MET A 524 -35.33 -13.06 10.63
CA MET A 524 -34.51 -14.19 10.24
C MET A 524 -34.37 -15.21 11.39
N ALA A 525 -34.48 -16.50 11.07
CA ALA A 525 -34.07 -17.56 11.99
C ALA A 525 -32.58 -17.83 11.83
N PHE A 526 -31.79 -17.40 12.82
CA PHE A 526 -30.41 -17.85 12.93
C PHE A 526 -30.41 -19.31 13.37
N LYS A 527 -29.84 -20.21 12.55
CA LYS A 527 -29.45 -21.54 13.03
C LYS A 527 -28.30 -21.33 14.02
N GLU A 528 -28.56 -21.63 15.29
CA GLU A 528 -27.66 -21.69 16.47
C GLU A 528 -26.25 -21.07 16.40
N SER A 529 -26.01 -20.11 17.31
CA SER A 529 -24.74 -19.65 17.93
C SER A 529 -23.40 -19.87 17.18
N TYR A 530 -22.86 -18.78 16.63
CA TYR A 530 -21.43 -18.65 16.34
C TYR A 530 -20.66 -18.28 17.62
N GLU A 531 -19.70 -19.12 18.04
CA GLU A 531 -18.56 -18.69 18.83
C GLU A 531 -17.64 -17.88 17.90
N LEU A 532 -17.55 -16.57 18.12
CA LEU A 532 -16.46 -15.76 17.61
C LEU A 532 -15.20 -16.13 18.41
N CYS A 533 -14.34 -16.97 17.84
CA CYS A 533 -12.92 -16.96 18.20
C CYS A 533 -12.34 -15.59 17.81
N THR A 534 -12.33 -14.65 18.73
CA THR A 534 -11.43 -13.50 18.72
C THR A 534 -10.06 -13.96 19.26
N PRO A 535 -8.96 -13.90 18.47
CA PRO A 535 -7.63 -13.91 19.05
C PRO A 535 -7.23 -12.47 19.43
N TYR A 536 -6.53 -12.34 20.56
CA TYR A 536 -6.02 -11.14 21.26
C TYR A 536 -7.04 -10.49 22.22
N GLU A 537 -6.86 -10.42 23.55
CA GLU A 537 -5.68 -10.54 24.41
C GLU A 537 -6.09 -11.12 25.78
N ALA A 538 -5.41 -12.19 26.24
CA ALA A 538 -5.03 -12.35 27.65
C ALA A 538 -4.07 -13.54 27.82
N MET A 539 -2.90 -13.22 28.39
CA MET A 539 -1.91 -14.10 29.05
C MET A 539 -0.77 -14.71 28.23
N PRO A 540 0.28 -13.92 27.95
CA PRO A 540 1.65 -14.41 27.95
C PRO A 540 2.15 -14.48 29.41
N GLU A 541 1.82 -15.53 30.18
CA GLU A 541 2.58 -15.82 31.43
C GLU A 541 2.43 -17.23 32.04
N ILE A 542 1.57 -18.12 31.52
CA ILE A 542 1.37 -19.46 32.13
C ILE A 542 2.04 -20.62 31.36
N SER A 543 2.37 -20.47 30.08
CA SER A 543 3.03 -21.54 29.29
C SER A 543 4.53 -21.69 29.57
N LEU A 544 5.21 -20.68 30.11
CA LEU A 544 6.66 -20.77 30.40
C LEU A 544 6.98 -21.46 31.75
N ARG A 545 5.98 -21.77 32.58
CA ARG A 545 6.19 -22.34 33.93
C ARG A 545 5.73 -23.79 34.15
N LEU A 546 5.08 -24.46 33.19
CA LEU A 546 4.48 -25.78 33.46
C LEU A 546 4.83 -26.94 32.50
N GLY A 547 5.68 -26.73 31.47
CA GLY A 547 6.34 -27.83 30.76
C GLY A 547 5.45 -28.99 30.27
N ARG A 548 4.17 -28.74 29.98
CA ARG A 548 3.23 -29.73 29.44
C ARG A 548 2.22 -29.08 28.48
N LYS A 549 1.93 -29.80 27.40
CA LYS A 549 0.99 -29.45 26.33
C LYS A 549 -0.44 -29.69 26.82
N LEU A 550 -1.25 -28.64 26.94
CA LEU A 550 -2.69 -28.78 27.13
C LEU A 550 -3.36 -28.90 25.76
N ILE A 551 -4.06 -30.01 25.56
CA ILE A 551 -5.02 -30.21 24.48
C ILE A 551 -6.36 -30.41 25.18
N VAL A 552 -7.34 -29.55 24.94
CA VAL A 552 -8.74 -29.91 25.14
C VAL A 552 -9.58 -29.36 23.99
N LYS A 553 -10.10 -30.35 23.26
CA LYS A 553 -11.23 -30.45 22.34
C LYS A 553 -11.89 -29.19 21.81
#